data_AF-V4W553-F1
#
_entry.id   AF-V4W553-F1
#
_cell.length_a   1.000
_cell.length_b   1.000
_cell.length_c   1.000
_cell.angle_alpha   90.00
_cell.angle_beta   90.00
_cell.angle_gamma   90.00
#
_symmetry.space_group_name_H-M   'P 1'
#
loop_
_entity.id
_entity.type
_entity.pdbx_description
1 polymer ?
#
loop_
_entity_poly.entity_id
_entity_poly.type
_entity_poly.pdbx_seq_one_letter_code
_entity_poly.pdbx_strand_id
1 'polypeptide(L)'
;MENIEKKAASCKRVHCLVLSYPAQAESIEAYLESFWQIGPRSLCELVEKMNGSGVPVDCIVYDSFLAWALDVAKKFGLVGAAFLTQSSVVDCIYYHVNKGLLKLPLPDNQLLLPGMPPLEPQDMPSFIYQLGSYPAVADMVVKYQFDNIDKADWVLCNTFYELEKYVIIDKV
;
A
#
# COMPACT_ATOMS: atom_id res chain seq x y z
N MET A 1 -8.55 -27.47 -42.45
CA MET A 1 -9.24 -26.20 -42.14
C MET A 1 -9.55 -26.21 -40.66
N GLU A 2 -8.72 -25.55 -39.86
CA GLU A 2 -9.10 -25.17 -38.50
C GLU A 2 -8.42 -23.82 -38.24
N ASN A 3 -9.24 -22.76 -38.28
CA ASN A 3 -8.83 -21.38 -38.09
C ASN A 3 -8.58 -21.16 -36.59
N ILE A 4 -7.31 -21.11 -36.19
CA ILE A 4 -6.94 -20.54 -34.90
C ILE A 4 -6.78 -19.04 -35.12
N GLU A 5 -7.88 -18.30 -34.91
CA GLU A 5 -7.85 -16.85 -34.76
C GLU A 5 -6.91 -16.50 -33.60
N LYS A 6 -5.74 -15.96 -33.93
CA LYS A 6 -4.91 -15.23 -32.97
C LYS A 6 -5.72 -14.01 -32.52
N LYS A 7 -6.41 -14.10 -31.38
CA LYS A 7 -6.94 -12.93 -30.68
C LYS A 7 -5.76 -11.97 -30.46
N ALA A 8 -5.78 -10.84 -31.15
CA ALA A 8 -4.85 -9.76 -30.91
C ALA A 8 -4.91 -9.39 -29.42
N ALA A 9 -3.77 -9.42 -28.73
CA ALA A 9 -3.68 -8.92 -27.37
C ALA A 9 -4.10 -7.44 -27.39
N SER A 10 -5.18 -7.11 -26.70
CA SER A 10 -5.58 -5.72 -26.48
C SER A 10 -4.42 -4.97 -25.81
N CYS A 11 -3.96 -3.88 -26.43
CA CYS A 11 -2.90 -3.04 -25.89
C CYS A 11 -3.44 -2.31 -24.66
N LYS A 12 -3.20 -2.88 -23.47
CA LYS A 12 -3.52 -2.22 -22.20
C LYS A 12 -2.54 -1.07 -21.98
N ARG A 13 -3.04 0.15 -21.80
CA ARG A 13 -2.22 1.31 -21.45
C ARG A 13 -2.06 1.37 -19.94
N VAL A 14 -0.82 1.50 -19.48
CA VAL A 14 -0.51 1.80 -18.09
C VAL A 14 -0.23 3.29 -17.99
N HIS A 15 -0.99 3.99 -17.16
CA HIS A 15 -0.75 5.39 -16.83
C HIS A 15 -0.11 5.45 -15.45
N CYS A 16 1.15 5.87 -15.39
CA CYS A 16 1.85 6.09 -14.14
C CYS A 16 1.58 7.52 -13.65
N LEU A 17 1.09 7.64 -12.43
CA LEU A 17 0.91 8.92 -11.75
C LEU A 17 2.06 9.09 -10.77
N VAL A 18 2.90 10.08 -11.02
CA VAL A 18 3.93 10.48 -10.06
C VAL A 18 3.38 11.62 -9.23
N LEU A 19 3.29 11.38 -7.93
CA LEU A 19 2.91 12.41 -6.96
C LEU A 19 4.14 13.28 -6.72
N SER A 20 4.08 14.54 -7.13
CA SER A 20 5.13 15.51 -6.84
C SER A 20 4.86 16.18 -5.49
N TYR A 21 5.91 16.29 -4.67
CA TYR A 21 5.89 17.17 -3.51
C TYR A 21 5.90 18.61 -4.04
N PRO A 22 4.86 19.43 -3.82
CA PRO A 22 4.89 20.82 -4.22
C PRO A 22 5.99 21.50 -3.40
N ALA A 23 6.84 22.28 -4.05
CA ALA A 23 7.95 23.01 -3.42
C ALA A 23 7.51 24.02 -2.32
N GLN A 24 6.20 24.10 -2.04
CA GLN A 24 5.54 25.11 -1.20
C GLN A 24 5.04 24.56 0.16
N ALA A 25 5.15 23.27 0.45
CA ALA A 25 4.65 22.73 1.72
C ALA A 25 5.58 23.07 2.90
N GLU A 26 5.00 23.61 3.98
CA GLU A 26 5.71 24.12 5.16
C GLU A 26 6.36 22.99 6.01
N SER A 27 5.80 21.78 5.98
CA SER A 27 6.35 20.58 6.61
C SER A 27 5.84 19.30 5.93
N ILE A 28 6.43 18.15 6.28
CA ILE A 28 5.98 16.84 5.81
C ILE A 28 4.54 16.55 6.28
N GLU A 29 4.20 16.92 7.51
CA GLU A 29 2.85 16.74 8.08
C GLU A 29 1.83 17.55 7.29
N ALA A 30 2.11 18.85 7.05
CA ALA A 30 1.21 19.72 6.30
C ALA A 30 1.02 19.24 4.85
N TYR A 31 2.10 18.74 4.22
CA TYR A 31 2.00 18.11 2.90
C TYR A 31 1.10 16.89 2.94
N LEU A 32 1.32 15.97 3.87
CA LEU A 32 0.57 14.72 3.95
C LEU A 32 -0.90 14.95 4.28
N GLU A 33 -1.22 15.87 5.19
CA GLU A 33 -2.60 16.26 5.47
C GLU A 33 -3.30 16.80 4.22
N SER A 34 -2.67 17.76 3.54
CA SER A 34 -3.19 18.30 2.28
C SER A 34 -3.35 17.21 1.21
N PHE A 35 -2.37 16.32 1.12
CA PHE A 35 -2.38 15.22 0.18
C PHE A 35 -3.53 14.24 0.45
N TRP A 36 -3.81 13.91 1.70
CA TRP A 36 -4.96 13.08 2.10
C TRP A 36 -6.31 13.76 1.81
N GLN A 37 -6.39 15.09 1.87
CA GLN A 37 -7.61 15.85 1.56
C GLN A 37 -7.84 16.07 0.06
N ILE A 38 -6.77 16.19 -0.73
CA ILE A 38 -6.84 16.53 -2.15
C ILE A 38 -6.75 15.28 -3.04
N GLY A 39 -5.91 14.32 -2.66
CA GLY A 39 -5.62 13.10 -3.41
C GLY A 39 -6.87 12.35 -3.90
N PRO A 40 -7.84 12.01 -3.03
CA PRO A 40 -9.05 11.30 -3.44
C PRO A 40 -9.87 12.06 -4.48
N ARG A 41 -9.98 13.39 -4.34
CA ARG A 41 -10.72 14.25 -5.27
C ARG A 41 -10.03 14.32 -6.63
N SER A 42 -8.73 14.59 -6.63
CA SER A 42 -7.94 14.63 -7.86
C SER A 42 -7.93 13.29 -8.59
N LEU A 43 -7.89 12.16 -7.87
CA LEU A 43 -7.99 10.85 -8.49
C LEU A 43 -9.38 10.59 -9.09
N CYS A 44 -10.47 11.00 -8.41
CA CYS A 44 -11.82 10.92 -8.98
C CYS A 44 -11.93 11.73 -10.28
N GLU A 45 -11.49 12.99 -10.27
CA GLU A 45 -11.51 13.87 -11.45
C GLU A 45 -10.71 13.28 -12.62
N LEU A 46 -9.57 12.64 -12.31
CA LEU A 46 -8.77 11.96 -13.31
C LEU A 46 -9.49 10.76 -13.92
N VAL A 47 -10.10 9.90 -13.11
CA VAL A 47 -10.87 8.74 -13.58
C VAL A 47 -12.03 9.18 -14.48
N GLU A 48 -12.78 10.21 -14.07
CA GLU A 48 -13.87 10.80 -14.85
C GLU A 48 -13.39 11.35 -16.19
N LYS A 49 -12.28 12.10 -16.18
CA LYS A 49 -11.66 12.65 -17.40
C LYS A 49 -11.21 11.54 -18.36
N MET A 50 -10.56 10.50 -17.84
CA MET A 50 -10.09 9.37 -18.64
C MET A 50 -11.26 8.63 -19.28
N ASN A 51 -12.29 8.29 -18.50
CA ASN A 51 -13.50 7.64 -18.99
C ASN A 51 -14.22 8.49 -20.06
N GLY A 52 -14.29 9.81 -19.87
CA GLY A 52 -14.87 10.73 -20.87
C GLY A 52 -14.04 10.90 -22.14
N SER A 53 -12.73 10.59 -22.10
CA SER A 53 -11.82 10.72 -23.24
C SER A 53 -11.72 9.47 -24.14
N GLY A 54 -12.53 8.44 -23.87
CA GLY A 54 -12.49 7.17 -24.61
C GLY A 54 -11.31 6.27 -24.24
N VAL A 55 -10.63 6.56 -23.12
CA VAL A 55 -9.59 5.71 -22.52
C VAL A 55 -10.11 5.25 -21.15
N PRO A 56 -11.01 4.27 -21.11
CA PRO A 56 -11.61 3.84 -19.85
C PRO A 56 -10.54 3.28 -18.91
N VAL A 57 -10.66 3.62 -17.63
CA VAL A 57 -9.84 3.02 -16.58
C VAL A 57 -10.47 1.69 -16.19
N ASP A 58 -9.70 0.61 -16.23
CA ASP A 58 -10.18 -0.72 -15.80
C ASP A 58 -9.75 -1.08 -14.37
N CYS A 59 -8.63 -0.50 -13.91
CA CYS A 59 -7.97 -0.87 -12.67
C CYS A 59 -7.19 0.31 -12.09
N ILE A 60 -7.16 0.41 -10.76
CA ILE A 60 -6.27 1.30 -10.02
C ILE A 60 -5.28 0.43 -9.24
N VAL A 61 -3.99 0.56 -9.56
CA VAL A 61 -2.90 0.00 -8.76
C VAL A 61 -2.35 1.13 -7.90
N TYR A 62 -2.29 0.94 -6.60
CA TYR A 62 -1.92 2.00 -5.65
C TYR A 62 -0.99 1.45 -4.58
N ASP A 63 -0.14 2.30 -4.01
CA ASP A 63 0.63 1.89 -2.82
C ASP A 63 -0.35 1.67 -1.66
N SER A 64 -0.24 0.52 -1.00
CA SER A 64 -1.11 0.08 0.08
C SER A 64 -1.34 1.12 1.20
N PHE A 65 -0.36 1.97 1.53
CA PHE A 65 -0.54 3.03 2.54
C PHE A 65 -1.44 4.19 2.07
N LEU A 66 -1.84 4.22 0.80
CA LEU A 66 -2.82 5.14 0.23
C LEU A 66 -4.22 4.51 0.18
N ALA A 67 -4.72 4.03 1.32
CA ALA A 67 -5.98 3.31 1.45
C ALA A 67 -7.18 3.99 0.75
N TRP A 68 -7.22 5.33 0.72
CA TRP A 68 -8.25 6.10 0.04
C TRP A 68 -8.33 5.85 -1.47
N ALA A 69 -7.24 5.39 -2.12
CA ALA A 69 -7.24 5.07 -3.54
C ALA A 69 -8.11 3.84 -3.85
N LEU A 70 -8.20 2.89 -2.89
CA LEU A 70 -9.13 1.78 -3.00
C LEU A 70 -10.57 2.25 -2.95
N ASP A 71 -10.90 3.18 -2.05
CA ASP A 71 -12.25 3.73 -1.94
C ASP A 71 -12.66 4.42 -3.25
N VAL A 72 -11.73 5.13 -3.90
CA VAL A 72 -11.95 5.69 -5.23
C VAL A 72 -12.18 4.57 -6.26
N ALA A 73 -11.36 3.53 -6.28
CA ALA A 73 -11.56 2.40 -7.20
C ALA A 73 -12.97 1.79 -7.04
N LYS A 74 -13.38 1.50 -5.79
CA LYS A 74 -14.70 0.92 -5.49
C LYS A 74 -15.85 1.87 -5.83
N LYS A 75 -15.69 3.18 -5.62
CA LYS A 75 -16.68 4.20 -6.03
C LYS A 75 -17.01 4.13 -7.52
N PHE A 76 -16.02 3.85 -8.36
CA PHE A 76 -16.19 3.73 -9.82
C PHE A 76 -16.42 2.29 -10.29
N GLY A 77 -16.54 1.32 -9.38
CA GLY A 77 -16.70 -0.10 -9.74
C GLY A 77 -15.47 -0.70 -10.43
N LEU A 78 -14.29 -0.14 -10.17
CA LEU A 78 -13.01 -0.57 -10.77
C LEU A 78 -12.33 -1.65 -9.93
N VAL A 79 -11.47 -2.42 -10.57
CA VAL A 79 -10.54 -3.30 -9.87
C VAL A 79 -9.55 -2.44 -9.08
N GLY A 80 -9.40 -2.72 -7.79
CA GLY A 80 -8.40 -2.10 -6.92
C GLY A 80 -7.32 -3.11 -6.55
N ALA A 81 -6.06 -2.80 -6.89
CA ALA A 81 -4.91 -3.62 -6.56
C ALA A 81 -3.99 -2.87 -5.58
N ALA A 82 -3.93 -3.35 -4.35
CA ALA A 82 -2.98 -2.86 -3.36
C ALA A 82 -1.57 -3.33 -3.72
N PHE A 83 -0.59 -2.43 -3.72
CA PHE A 83 0.81 -2.76 -3.96
C PHE A 83 1.62 -2.48 -2.70
N LEU A 84 2.17 -3.55 -2.13
CA LEU A 84 3.10 -3.51 -1.01
C LEU A 84 4.51 -3.31 -1.57
N THR A 85 5.02 -2.08 -1.44
CA THR A 85 6.32 -1.67 -2.00
C THR A 85 7.51 -1.99 -1.09
N GLN A 86 7.23 -2.30 0.18
CA GLN A 86 8.20 -2.62 1.22
C GLN A 86 8.51 -4.13 1.24
N SER A 87 9.52 -4.55 2.00
CA SER A 87 9.77 -5.97 2.23
C SER A 87 8.61 -6.59 3.01
N SER A 88 8.25 -7.85 2.73
CA SER A 88 7.14 -8.52 3.41
C SER A 88 7.37 -8.64 4.92
N VAL A 89 8.63 -8.77 5.37
CA VAL A 89 8.98 -8.75 6.80
C VAL A 89 8.48 -7.46 7.47
N VAL A 90 8.77 -6.31 6.88
CA VAL A 90 8.40 -4.99 7.41
C VAL A 90 6.88 -4.79 7.39
N ASP A 91 6.22 -5.20 6.30
CA ASP A 91 4.76 -5.16 6.21
C ASP A 91 4.09 -6.04 7.25
N CYS A 92 4.66 -7.22 7.52
CA CYS A 92 4.18 -8.11 8.58
C CYS A 92 4.34 -7.45 9.98
N ILE A 93 5.44 -6.75 10.25
CA ILE A 93 5.61 -5.98 11.49
C ILE A 93 4.51 -4.92 11.62
N TYR A 94 4.29 -4.10 10.59
CA TYR A 94 3.25 -3.07 10.61
C TYR A 94 1.86 -3.64 10.78
N TYR A 95 1.56 -4.77 10.15
CA TYR A 95 0.30 -5.47 10.32
C TYR A 95 0.10 -5.93 11.78
N HIS A 96 1.12 -6.51 12.41
CA HIS A 96 1.03 -6.94 13.81
C HIS A 96 0.80 -5.75 14.74
N VAL A 97 1.41 -4.60 14.46
CA VAL A 97 1.15 -3.37 15.21
C VAL A 97 -0.27 -2.86 14.95
N ASN A 98 -0.72 -2.80 13.69
CA ASN A 98 -2.08 -2.38 13.30
C ASN A 98 -3.16 -3.20 14.01
N LYS A 99 -2.98 -4.53 14.08
CA LYS A 99 -3.91 -5.45 14.75
C LYS A 99 -3.75 -5.50 16.27
N GLY A 100 -2.79 -4.77 16.84
CA GLY A 100 -2.48 -4.79 18.28
C GLY A 100 -1.89 -6.11 18.78
N LEU A 101 -1.38 -6.95 17.87
CA LEU A 101 -0.68 -8.20 18.17
C LEU A 101 0.75 -7.93 18.66
N LEU A 102 1.40 -6.90 18.10
CA LEU A 102 2.63 -6.31 18.62
C LEU A 102 2.27 -5.00 19.33
N LYS A 103 2.42 -4.98 20.66
CA LYS A 103 2.07 -3.81 21.48
C LYS A 103 3.21 -2.81 21.53
N LEU A 104 2.85 -1.53 21.54
CA LEU A 104 3.77 -0.40 21.68
C LEU A 104 3.53 0.31 23.03
N PRO A 105 4.58 0.80 23.72
CA PRO A 105 6.00 0.68 23.37
C PRO A 105 6.49 -0.77 23.43
N LEU A 106 7.53 -1.06 22.64
CA LEU A 106 8.13 -2.39 22.61
C LEU A 106 8.73 -2.72 24.00
N PRO A 107 8.63 -3.97 24.44
CA PRO A 107 9.31 -4.40 25.66
C PRO A 107 10.83 -4.51 25.44
N ASP A 108 11.61 -4.43 26.53
CA ASP A 108 13.08 -4.56 26.51
C ASP A 108 13.56 -6.03 26.41
N ASN A 109 12.86 -6.84 25.62
CA ASN A 109 13.21 -8.24 25.40
C ASN A 109 13.03 -8.61 23.92
N GLN A 110 13.57 -9.78 23.60
CA GLN A 110 13.45 -10.37 22.28
C GLN A 110 11.98 -10.55 21.84
N LEU A 111 11.71 -10.19 20.60
CA LEU A 111 10.42 -10.24 19.92
C LEU A 111 10.35 -11.49 19.05
N LEU A 112 9.23 -12.20 19.14
CA LEU A 112 8.96 -13.39 18.34
C LEU A 112 7.74 -13.09 17.46
N LEU A 113 7.97 -12.96 16.15
CA LEU A 113 6.93 -12.74 15.15
C LEU A 113 6.81 -13.97 14.24
N PRO A 114 5.61 -14.30 13.75
CA PRO A 114 5.40 -15.40 12.80
C PRO A 114 6.31 -15.27 11.57
N GLY A 115 6.87 -16.38 11.12
CA GLY A 115 7.74 -16.42 9.93
C GLY A 115 9.10 -15.70 10.07
N MET A 116 9.48 -15.21 11.25
CA MET A 116 10.71 -14.45 11.48
C MET A 116 11.65 -15.12 12.50
N PRO A 117 12.97 -14.92 12.41
CA PRO A 117 13.87 -15.25 13.51
C PRO A 117 13.55 -14.38 14.73
N PRO A 118 14.06 -14.73 15.92
CA PRO A 118 13.98 -13.83 17.05
C PRO A 118 14.64 -12.48 16.75
N LEU A 119 13.96 -11.38 17.03
CA LEU A 119 14.39 -10.01 16.74
C LEU A 119 14.54 -9.21 18.03
N GLU A 120 15.46 -8.26 18.06
CA GLU A 120 15.56 -7.30 19.15
C GLU A 120 14.73 -6.05 18.86
N PRO A 121 14.32 -5.26 19.87
CA PRO A 121 13.55 -4.04 19.65
C PRO A 121 14.19 -3.07 18.65
N GLN A 122 15.53 -2.94 18.65
CA GLN A 122 16.27 -2.10 17.70
C GLN A 122 16.26 -2.58 16.25
N ASP A 123 15.84 -3.83 16.00
CA ASP A 123 15.68 -4.36 14.63
C ASP A 123 14.35 -3.91 13.99
N MET A 124 13.45 -3.29 14.77
CA MET A 124 12.17 -2.77 14.28
C MET A 124 12.36 -1.47 13.47
N PRO A 125 11.39 -1.13 12.59
CA PRO A 125 11.38 0.18 11.93
C PRO A 125 11.50 1.33 12.94
N SER A 126 12.24 2.38 12.59
CA SER A 126 12.67 3.43 13.54
C SER A 126 11.53 4.07 14.33
N PHE A 127 10.38 4.30 13.71
CA PHE A 127 9.20 4.89 14.36
C PHE A 127 8.35 3.89 15.18
N ILE A 128 8.63 2.59 15.05
CA ILE A 128 8.08 1.52 15.90
C ILE A 128 8.96 1.36 17.14
N TYR A 129 10.28 1.34 16.95
CA TYR A 129 11.25 1.28 18.05
C TYR A 129 11.26 2.57 18.88
N GLN A 130 11.40 3.72 18.22
CA GLN A 130 11.37 5.05 18.82
C GLN A 130 10.04 5.74 18.48
N LEU A 131 9.02 5.47 19.30
CA LEU A 131 7.69 6.06 19.13
C LEU A 131 7.75 7.59 19.06
N GLY A 132 7.03 8.16 18.09
CA GLY A 132 6.93 9.60 17.89
C GLY A 132 8.09 10.24 17.11
N SER A 133 9.08 9.46 16.65
CA SER A 133 10.17 10.00 15.80
C SER A 133 9.67 10.47 14.42
N TYR A 134 8.69 9.77 13.83
CA TYR A 134 8.08 10.11 12.53
C TYR A 134 6.57 9.86 12.55
N PRO A 135 5.77 10.67 13.28
CA PRO A 135 4.36 10.36 13.53
C PRO A 135 3.52 10.26 12.25
N ALA A 136 3.75 11.13 11.27
CA ALA A 136 3.00 11.09 10.01
C ALA A 136 3.33 9.86 9.15
N VAL A 137 4.59 9.41 9.16
CA VAL A 137 5.00 8.18 8.46
C VAL A 137 4.44 6.95 9.16
N ALA A 138 4.49 6.92 10.49
CA ALA A 138 3.91 5.85 11.29
C ALA A 138 2.40 5.69 11.00
N ASP A 139 1.65 6.79 10.95
CA ASP A 139 0.24 6.76 10.58
C ASP A 139 0.03 6.19 9.16
N MET A 140 0.85 6.56 8.19
CA MET A 140 0.76 6.02 6.82
C MET A 140 0.88 4.49 6.79
N VAL A 141 1.95 3.94 7.35
CA VAL A 141 2.27 2.52 7.17
C VAL A 141 1.63 1.61 8.21
N VAL A 142 1.38 2.10 9.43
CA VAL A 142 0.76 1.30 10.49
C VAL A 142 -0.75 1.43 10.48
N LYS A 143 -1.28 2.66 10.39
CA LYS A 143 -2.73 2.88 10.50
C LYS A 143 -3.42 2.64 9.18
N TYR A 144 -2.96 3.25 8.09
CA TYR A 144 -3.70 3.26 6.83
C TYR A 144 -3.42 2.04 5.94
N GLN A 145 -2.19 1.53 5.91
CA GLN A 145 -1.77 0.46 5.00
C GLN A 145 -2.66 -0.80 5.00
N PHE A 146 -3.15 -1.19 6.17
CA PHE A 146 -3.97 -2.40 6.36
C PHE A 146 -5.43 -2.11 6.74
N ASP A 147 -5.88 -0.85 6.65
CA ASP A 147 -7.20 -0.42 7.13
C ASP A 147 -8.35 -0.96 6.26
N ASN A 148 -8.13 -1.06 4.95
CA ASN A 148 -9.10 -1.59 3.99
C ASN A 148 -8.51 -2.59 2.99
N ILE A 149 -7.29 -3.09 3.24
CA ILE A 149 -6.58 -3.98 2.32
C ILE A 149 -7.32 -5.30 2.05
N ASP A 150 -8.15 -5.75 3.00
CA ASP A 150 -9.02 -6.92 2.88
C ASP A 150 -10.12 -6.75 1.82
N LYS A 151 -10.41 -5.51 1.42
CA LYS A 151 -11.38 -5.18 0.36
C LYS A 151 -10.73 -5.04 -1.02
N ALA A 152 -9.39 -5.09 -1.11
CA ALA A 152 -8.69 -5.04 -2.39
C ALA A 152 -8.98 -6.31 -3.19
N ASP A 153 -9.11 -6.17 -4.51
CA ASP A 153 -9.33 -7.32 -5.39
C ASP A 153 -8.05 -8.14 -5.51
N TRP A 154 -6.90 -7.46 -5.56
CA TRP A 154 -5.57 -8.05 -5.55
C TRP A 154 -4.66 -7.37 -4.53
N VAL A 155 -3.79 -8.15 -3.92
CA VAL A 155 -2.63 -7.67 -3.16
C VAL A 155 -1.38 -8.13 -3.89
N LEU A 156 -0.57 -7.16 -4.31
CA LEU A 156 0.67 -7.36 -5.03
C LEU A 156 1.81 -7.07 -4.06
N CYS A 157 2.76 -8.00 -3.92
CA CYS A 157 3.92 -7.82 -3.05
C CYS A 157 5.17 -7.63 -3.90
N ASN A 158 5.97 -6.60 -3.61
CA ASN A 158 7.25 -6.37 -4.26
C ASN A 158 8.36 -7.28 -3.69
N THR A 159 8.14 -8.59 -3.81
CA THR A 159 9.05 -9.63 -3.32
C THR A 159 8.98 -10.86 -4.24
N PHE A 160 9.79 -11.88 -3.94
CA PHE A 160 9.64 -13.20 -4.52
C PHE A 160 9.64 -14.25 -3.42
N TYR A 161 8.90 -15.32 -3.67
CA TYR A 161 8.57 -16.32 -2.66
C TYR A 161 9.82 -16.94 -2.01
N GLU A 162 10.83 -17.29 -2.80
CA GLU A 162 12.04 -17.95 -2.29
C GLU A 162 12.82 -17.10 -1.28
N LEU A 163 12.69 -15.77 -1.33
CA LEU A 163 13.34 -14.85 -0.39
C LEU A 163 12.64 -14.81 0.96
N GLU A 164 11.31 -14.70 0.95
CA GLU A 164 10.51 -14.40 2.14
C GLU A 164 9.47 -15.48 2.46
N LYS A 165 9.69 -16.72 2.00
CA LYS A 165 8.73 -17.84 2.10
C LYS A 165 8.15 -18.02 3.49
N TYR A 166 8.95 -17.87 4.54
CA TYR A 166 8.49 -18.08 5.92
C TYR A 166 7.49 -17.02 6.37
N VAL A 167 7.66 -15.77 5.91
CA VAL A 167 6.71 -14.67 6.19
C VAL A 167 5.47 -14.77 5.31
N ILE A 168 5.61 -15.25 4.07
CA ILE A 168 4.50 -15.33 3.10
C ILE A 168 3.58 -16.53 3.38
N ILE A 169 4.12 -17.67 3.83
CA ILE A 169 3.33 -18.90 4.09
C ILE A 169 2.53 -18.81 5.39
N ASP A 170 3.12 -18.21 6.43
CA ASP A 170 2.44 -17.95 7.69
C ASP A 170 1.56 -16.71 7.50
N LYS A 171 0.40 -16.93 6.87
CA LYS A 171 -0.57 -15.90 6.47
C LYS A 171 -0.64 -14.73 7.46
N VAL A 172 -0.41 -13.52 6.92
CA VAL A 172 -0.95 -12.24 7.43
C VAL A 172 -2.47 -12.37 7.63
#